data_AF-A0A973CF04-F1
#
_entry.id   AF-A0A973CF04-F1
#
_cell.length_a   1.000
_cell.length_b   1.000
_cell.length_c   1.000
_cell.angle_alpha   90.00
_cell.angle_beta   90.00
_cell.angle_gamma   90.00
#
_symmetry.space_group_name_H-M   'P 1'
#
loop_
_entity.id
_entity.type
_entity.pdbx_description
1 polymer ?
#
loop_
_entity_poly.entity_id
_entity_poly.type
_entity_poly.pdbx_seq_one_letter_code
_entity_poly.pdbx_strand_id
1 'polypeptide(L)'
;MSSQAVIDEQSMNSTNMNTKTIDIITGYCGKIPSLGDFVSLGLDPNLEQSWNEWVQAALAVSREKLQGQWLDNYLTSPIWHFAVSGGVCSDRSFAGTLIPSVDNVGRYYPFTLFYQADIDPLQFWQEQAFFQ
;
A
#
# COMPACT_ATOMS: atom_id res chain seq x y z
N MET A 1 12.45 47.05 42.88
CA MET A 1 11.45 47.56 41.92
C MET A 1 12.08 47.50 40.54
N SER A 2 11.46 46.74 39.64
CA SER A 2 11.53 46.75 38.16
C SER A 2 12.91 46.58 37.50
N SER A 3 13.21 45.42 36.90
CA SER A 3 12.78 44.92 35.56
C SER A 3 13.79 45.33 34.48
N GLN A 4 14.57 44.38 33.97
CA GLN A 4 14.29 43.77 32.66
C GLN A 4 15.24 42.58 32.43
N ALA A 5 14.66 41.41 32.23
CA ALA A 5 15.34 40.20 31.81
C ALA A 5 15.85 40.37 30.37
N VAL A 6 17.14 40.11 30.16
CA VAL A 6 17.69 39.83 28.83
C VAL A 6 17.34 38.37 28.55
N ILE A 7 16.46 38.17 27.58
CA ILE A 7 16.02 36.86 27.10
C ILE A 7 17.17 36.30 26.27
N ASP A 8 17.88 35.30 26.80
CA ASP A 8 18.77 34.44 26.00
C ASP A 8 17.88 33.51 25.14
N GLU A 9 17.49 34.01 23.98
CA GLU A 9 16.57 33.39 23.02
C GLU A 9 17.26 32.36 22.10
N GLN A 10 18.31 31.66 22.56
CA GLN A 10 19.14 30.79 21.69
C GLN A 10 19.59 29.44 22.27
N SER A 11 18.87 28.85 23.24
CA SER A 11 19.15 27.47 23.70
C SER A 11 18.00 26.47 23.54
N MET A 12 16.88 26.86 22.92
CA MET A 12 15.77 25.94 22.64
C MET A 12 15.31 26.15 21.20
N ASN A 13 16.09 25.64 20.24
CA ASN A 13 15.61 25.48 18.88
C ASN A 13 15.82 24.05 18.40
N SER A 14 14.70 23.33 18.40
CA SER A 14 14.21 22.61 17.23
C SER A 14 15.08 21.47 16.70
N THR A 15 15.05 20.33 17.40
CA THR A 15 14.82 19.08 16.68
C THR A 15 13.31 18.96 16.49
N ASN A 16 12.77 19.73 15.53
CA ASN A 16 11.46 19.42 14.97
C ASN A 16 11.62 18.05 14.31
N MET A 17 11.29 16.98 15.06
CA MET A 17 10.86 15.74 14.45
C MET A 17 9.66 16.13 13.60
N ASN A 18 9.92 16.29 12.31
CA ASN A 18 8.94 16.50 11.28
C ASN A 18 8.10 15.22 11.29
N THR A 19 7.10 15.14 12.16
CA THR A 19 6.05 14.13 12.11
C THR A 19 5.35 14.38 10.79
N LYS A 20 5.91 13.77 9.74
CA LYS A 20 5.35 13.67 8.40
C LYS A 20 3.98 13.04 8.64
N THR A 21 2.91 13.84 8.57
CA THR A 21 1.55 13.36 8.76
C THR A 21 1.35 12.23 7.76
N ILE A 22 1.32 11.00 8.28
CA ILE A 22 1.21 9.80 7.47
C ILE A 22 -0.29 9.68 7.18
N ASP A 23 -0.74 10.06 5.99
CA ASP A 23 -2.01 9.56 5.47
C ASP A 23 -1.83 8.06 5.30
N ILE A 24 -2.31 7.30 6.28
CA ILE A 24 -1.88 5.91 6.48
C ILE A 24 -2.22 5.08 5.25
N ILE A 25 -3.33 5.28 4.54
CA ILE A 25 -3.59 4.59 3.27
C ILE A 25 -3.99 5.63 2.24
N THR A 26 -3.28 5.66 1.11
CA THR A 26 -3.53 6.64 0.04
C THR A 26 -4.52 6.11 -1.00
N GLY A 27 -4.69 4.80 -1.10
CA GLY A 27 -5.69 4.18 -1.98
C GLY A 27 -5.86 2.69 -1.80
N TYR A 28 -6.86 2.12 -2.48
CA TYR A 28 -7.13 0.68 -2.50
C TYR A 28 -7.82 0.25 -3.79
N CYS A 29 -7.66 -1.01 -4.16
CA CYS A 29 -8.48 -1.63 -5.21
C CYS A 29 -8.65 -3.14 -5.03
N GLY A 30 -9.66 -3.75 -5.66
CA GLY A 30 -9.84 -5.20 -5.69
C GLY A 30 -11.26 -5.66 -5.43
N LYS A 31 -11.42 -6.89 -4.92
CA LYS A 31 -12.72 -7.45 -4.53
C LYS A 31 -12.83 -7.57 -3.02
N ILE A 32 -14.03 -7.34 -2.49
CA ILE A 32 -14.34 -7.57 -1.08
C ILE A 32 -15.62 -8.43 -0.97
N PRO A 33 -15.72 -9.33 0.03
CA PRO A 33 -16.81 -10.31 0.08
C PRO A 33 -18.21 -9.71 0.16
N SER A 34 -18.34 -8.50 0.74
CA SER A 34 -19.62 -7.83 0.91
C SER A 34 -20.13 -7.10 -0.33
N LEU A 35 -19.31 -6.97 -1.39
CA LEU A 35 -19.68 -6.26 -2.62
C LEU A 35 -19.69 -7.21 -3.81
N GLY A 36 -20.59 -6.94 -4.75
CA GLY A 36 -20.71 -7.73 -5.97
C GLY A 36 -19.62 -7.40 -7.00
N ASP A 37 -19.11 -6.16 -7.00
CA ASP A 37 -18.19 -5.67 -8.02
C ASP A 37 -16.86 -5.19 -7.45
N PHE A 38 -15.96 -4.85 -8.38
CA PHE A 38 -14.64 -4.32 -8.08
C PHE A 38 -14.75 -2.96 -7.39
N VAL A 39 -13.93 -2.72 -6.37
CA VAL A 39 -13.78 -1.42 -5.73
C VAL A 39 -12.45 -0.79 -6.05
N SER A 40 -12.42 0.52 -6.16
CA SER A 40 -11.20 1.31 -6.36
C SER A 40 -11.40 2.71 -5.79
N LEU A 41 -10.42 3.21 -5.05
CA LEU A 41 -10.41 4.57 -4.50
C LEU A 41 -8.98 5.06 -4.29
N GLY A 42 -8.71 6.34 -4.59
CA GLY A 42 -7.46 7.00 -4.24
C GLY A 42 -6.24 6.57 -5.08
N LEU A 43 -6.45 5.84 -6.17
CA LEU A 43 -5.40 5.46 -7.11
C LEU A 43 -5.38 6.40 -8.31
N ASP A 44 -4.18 6.76 -8.78
CA ASP A 44 -4.08 7.37 -10.09
C ASP A 44 -4.34 6.32 -11.19
N PRO A 45 -4.83 6.73 -12.37
CA PRO A 45 -5.23 5.79 -13.42
C PRO A 45 -4.11 4.89 -13.93
N ASN A 46 -2.86 5.39 -13.96
CA ASN A 46 -1.72 4.61 -14.47
C ASN A 46 -1.35 3.49 -13.50
N LEU A 47 -1.32 3.79 -12.20
CA LEU A 47 -1.13 2.80 -11.14
C LEU A 47 -2.22 1.75 -11.17
N GLU A 48 -3.50 2.18 -11.21
CA GLU A 48 -4.64 1.26 -11.22
C GLU A 48 -4.58 0.31 -12.43
N GLN A 49 -4.35 0.84 -13.63
CA GLN A 49 -4.27 0.04 -14.84
C GLN A 49 -3.11 -0.96 -14.79
N SER A 50 -1.89 -0.47 -14.53
CA SER A 50 -0.68 -1.30 -14.53
C SER A 50 -0.72 -2.38 -13.46
N TRP A 51 -1.24 -2.06 -12.27
CA TRP A 51 -1.43 -3.03 -11.20
C TRP A 51 -2.46 -4.09 -11.59
N ASN A 52 -3.61 -3.68 -12.14
CA ASN A 52 -4.66 -4.61 -12.52
C ASN A 52 -4.19 -5.58 -13.61
N GLU A 53 -3.49 -5.09 -14.62
CA GLU A 53 -2.90 -5.92 -15.69
C GLU A 53 -1.92 -6.96 -15.11
N TRP A 54 -1.02 -6.53 -14.21
CA TRP A 54 -0.07 -7.42 -13.55
C TRP A 54 -0.76 -8.50 -12.71
N VAL A 55 -1.72 -8.12 -11.86
CA VAL A 55 -2.45 -9.08 -11.01
C VAL A 55 -3.23 -10.08 -11.87
N GLN A 56 -3.90 -9.62 -12.94
CA GLN A 56 -4.65 -10.52 -13.83
C GLN A 56 -3.71 -11.54 -14.50
N ALA A 57 -2.55 -11.10 -14.99
CA ALA A 57 -1.56 -12.00 -15.58
C ALA A 57 -1.02 -13.00 -14.55
N ALA A 58 -0.71 -12.56 -13.32
CA ALA A 58 -0.25 -13.43 -12.24
C ALA A 58 -1.30 -14.48 -11.84
N LEU A 59 -2.57 -14.09 -11.76
CA LEU A 59 -3.68 -15.02 -11.49
C LEU A 59 -3.87 -16.01 -12.64
N ALA A 60 -3.79 -15.57 -13.89
CA ALA A 60 -3.91 -16.46 -15.05
C ALA A 60 -2.80 -17.52 -15.08
N VAL A 61 -1.54 -17.09 -14.94
CA VAL A 61 -0.38 -17.99 -14.93
C VAL A 61 -0.41 -18.93 -13.73
N SER A 62 -0.80 -18.44 -12.54
CA SER A 62 -0.91 -19.31 -11.36
C SER A 62 -2.01 -20.36 -11.52
N ARG A 63 -3.16 -20.02 -12.12
CA ARG A 63 -4.24 -20.98 -12.43
C ARG A 63 -3.75 -22.07 -13.36
N GLU A 64 -3.03 -21.70 -14.41
CA GLU A 64 -2.47 -22.65 -15.37
C GLU A 64 -1.46 -23.61 -14.71
N LYS A 65 -0.58 -23.08 -13.85
CA LYS A 65 0.48 -23.86 -13.20
C LYS A 65 -0.01 -24.75 -12.06
N LEU A 66 -0.92 -24.24 -11.23
CA LEU A 66 -1.40 -24.94 -10.02
C LEU A 66 -2.64 -25.80 -10.27
N GLN A 67 -3.37 -25.55 -11.37
CA GLN A 67 -4.51 -26.34 -11.83
C GLN A 67 -5.52 -26.60 -10.70
N GLY A 68 -5.86 -27.86 -10.43
CA GLY A 68 -6.82 -28.24 -9.38
C GLY A 68 -6.41 -27.81 -7.96
N GLN A 69 -5.13 -27.52 -7.72
CA GLN A 69 -4.64 -27.03 -6.43
C GLN A 69 -4.69 -25.50 -6.34
N TRP A 70 -5.06 -24.80 -7.41
CA TRP A 70 -4.99 -23.34 -7.45
C TRP A 70 -5.85 -22.68 -6.37
N LEU A 71 -7.09 -23.15 -6.20
CA LEU A 71 -8.04 -22.52 -5.30
C LEU A 71 -7.58 -22.62 -3.84
N ASP A 72 -7.18 -23.81 -3.40
CA ASP A 72 -6.70 -24.03 -2.04
C ASP A 72 -5.45 -23.19 -1.75
N ASN A 73 -4.51 -23.14 -2.70
CA ASN A 73 -3.31 -22.32 -2.59
C ASN A 73 -3.62 -20.82 -2.58
N TYR A 74 -4.60 -20.37 -3.38
CA TYR A 74 -5.03 -18.96 -3.38
C TYR A 74 -5.65 -18.57 -2.04
N LEU A 75 -6.61 -19.36 -1.55
CA LEU A 75 -7.34 -19.09 -0.31
C LEU A 75 -6.47 -19.18 0.96
N THR A 76 -5.38 -19.94 0.90
CA THR A 76 -4.42 -20.10 2.00
C THR A 76 -3.12 -19.33 1.78
N SER A 77 -3.01 -18.58 0.68
CA SER A 77 -1.82 -17.77 0.44
C SER A 77 -1.70 -16.68 1.50
N PRO A 78 -0.45 -16.31 1.89
CA PRO A 78 -0.25 -15.32 2.92
C PRO A 78 -0.69 -13.93 2.42
N ILE A 79 -0.85 -13.02 3.38
CA ILE A 79 -0.91 -11.60 3.09
C ILE A 79 0.50 -11.16 2.64
N TRP A 80 0.58 -10.51 1.48
CA TRP A 80 1.84 -10.07 0.91
C TRP A 80 1.99 -8.56 1.07
N HIS A 81 3.00 -8.17 1.85
CA HIS A 81 3.45 -6.79 1.89
C HIS A 81 4.49 -6.56 0.80
N PHE A 82 4.43 -5.41 0.14
CA PHE A 82 5.30 -5.10 -1.00
C PHE A 82 5.73 -3.63 -1.00
N ALA A 83 6.80 -3.36 -1.73
CA ALA A 83 7.24 -2.02 -2.08
C ALA A 83 7.71 -2.00 -3.55
N VAL A 84 7.35 -0.95 -4.27
CA VAL A 84 7.56 -0.80 -5.71
C VAL A 84 8.15 0.58 -5.97
N SER A 85 9.26 0.63 -6.72
CA SER A 85 9.90 1.87 -7.14
C SER A 85 9.05 2.63 -8.14
N GLY A 86 9.16 3.96 -8.13
CA GLY A 86 8.73 4.80 -9.25
C GLY A 86 9.32 4.33 -10.58
N GLY A 87 8.53 4.46 -11.65
CA GLY A 87 8.83 3.98 -13.01
C GLY A 87 8.39 2.54 -13.30
N VAL A 88 7.91 1.78 -12.30
CA VAL A 88 7.44 0.39 -12.52
C VAL A 88 5.94 0.33 -12.81
N CYS A 89 5.10 0.84 -11.92
CA CYS A 89 3.63 0.89 -12.14
C CYS A 89 3.09 2.32 -12.24
N SER A 90 3.83 3.30 -11.72
CA SER A 90 3.52 4.73 -11.79
C SER A 90 4.82 5.53 -11.71
N ASP A 91 4.78 6.84 -11.91
CA ASP A 91 5.95 7.71 -11.73
C ASP A 91 6.43 7.77 -10.27
N ARG A 92 5.56 7.42 -9.30
CA ARG A 92 5.84 7.45 -7.87
C ARG A 92 6.10 6.06 -7.31
N SER A 93 6.92 6.01 -6.25
CA SER A 93 7.09 4.83 -5.43
C SER A 93 5.87 4.60 -4.53
N PHE A 94 5.56 3.35 -4.26
CA PHE A 94 4.50 2.97 -3.35
C PHE A 94 4.82 1.67 -2.63
N ALA A 95 4.27 1.52 -1.43
CA ALA A 95 4.20 0.27 -0.72
C ALA A 95 2.75 -0.16 -0.56
N GLY A 96 2.53 -1.39 -0.14
CA GLY A 96 1.18 -1.90 -0.04
C GLY A 96 1.06 -3.27 0.57
N THR A 97 -0.20 -3.69 0.68
CA THR A 97 -0.59 -4.99 1.18
C THR A 97 -1.57 -5.62 0.22
N LEU A 98 -1.25 -6.81 -0.27
CA LEU A 98 -2.09 -7.63 -1.13
C LEU A 98 -2.67 -8.79 -0.31
N ILE A 99 -4.00 -8.89 -0.32
CA ILE A 99 -4.79 -9.82 0.48
C ILE A 99 -5.59 -10.72 -0.47
N PRO A 100 -5.48 -12.04 -0.39
CA PRO A 100 -6.35 -12.95 -1.13
C PRO A 100 -7.82 -12.67 -0.78
N SER A 101 -8.67 -12.54 -1.79
CA SER A 101 -10.04 -12.09 -1.60
C SER A 101 -10.99 -12.63 -2.68
N VAL A 102 -12.28 -12.39 -2.48
CA VAL A 102 -13.38 -12.83 -3.32
C VAL A 102 -14.51 -11.79 -3.25
N ASP A 103 -15.30 -11.66 -4.31
CA ASP A 103 -16.55 -10.90 -4.25
C ASP A 103 -17.73 -11.77 -3.78
N ASN A 104 -18.89 -11.14 -3.60
CA ASN A 104 -20.11 -11.81 -3.14
C ASN A 104 -20.65 -12.88 -4.11
N VAL A 105 -20.13 -12.96 -5.34
CA VAL A 105 -20.57 -13.95 -6.36
C VAL A 105 -19.50 -15.03 -6.63
N GLY A 106 -18.40 -15.05 -5.87
CA GLY A 106 -17.39 -16.10 -5.94
C GLY A 106 -16.28 -15.89 -6.99
N ARG A 107 -16.12 -14.68 -7.54
CA ARG A 107 -15.01 -14.35 -8.45
C ARG A 107 -13.78 -13.98 -7.61
N TYR A 108 -12.73 -14.78 -7.71
CA TYR A 108 -11.49 -14.58 -6.94
C TYR A 108 -10.60 -13.50 -7.57
N TYR A 109 -10.27 -12.48 -6.78
CA TYR A 109 -9.35 -11.41 -7.13
C TYR A 109 -8.88 -10.75 -5.82
N PRO A 110 -7.57 -10.48 -5.64
CA PRO A 110 -7.07 -9.97 -4.37
C PRO A 110 -7.56 -8.54 -4.10
N PHE A 111 -7.62 -8.19 -2.82
CA PHE A 111 -7.79 -6.81 -2.37
C PHE A 111 -6.42 -6.21 -2.05
N THR A 112 -6.15 -5.00 -2.52
CA THR A 112 -4.85 -4.34 -2.37
C THR A 112 -5.02 -2.98 -1.71
N LEU A 113 -4.22 -2.72 -0.67
CA LEU A 113 -4.04 -1.42 -0.02
C LEU A 113 -2.74 -0.78 -0.52
N PHE A 114 -2.75 0.53 -0.73
CA PHE A 114 -1.61 1.30 -1.24
C PHE A 114 -1.24 2.46 -0.31
N TYR A 115 0.06 2.64 -0.18
CA TYR A 115 0.74 3.67 0.58
C TYR A 115 1.69 4.37 -0.40
N GLN A 116 1.26 5.51 -0.96
CA GLN A 116 2.12 6.33 -1.80
C GLN A 116 3.00 7.21 -0.93
N ALA A 117 4.31 7.19 -1.16
CA ALA A 117 5.21 8.15 -0.53
C ALA A 117 6.42 8.42 -1.42
N ASP A 118 6.89 9.67 -1.37
CA ASP A 118 8.14 10.10 -2.03
C ASP A 118 9.36 9.66 -1.21
N ILE A 119 9.47 8.35 -0.94
CA ILE A 119 10.58 7.72 -0.23
C ILE A 119 11.05 6.47 -0.98
N ASP A 120 12.26 6.02 -0.67
CA ASP A 120 12.80 4.80 -1.26
C ASP A 120 12.01 3.55 -0.82
N PRO A 121 11.71 2.59 -1.72
CA PRO A 121 11.04 1.33 -1.37
C PRO A 121 11.67 0.59 -0.19
N LEU A 122 13.00 0.62 -0.05
CA LEU A 122 13.70 -0.01 1.07
C LEU A 122 13.40 0.71 2.40
N GLN A 123 13.12 2.01 2.35
CA GLN A 123 12.78 2.80 3.53
C GLN A 123 11.42 2.37 4.12
N PHE A 124 10.43 2.04 3.28
CA PHE A 124 9.17 1.45 3.77
C PHE A 124 9.42 0.19 4.60
N TRP A 125 10.43 -0.60 4.22
CA TRP A 125 10.78 -1.85 4.89
C TRP A 125 11.51 -1.67 6.22
N GLN A 126 12.24 -0.57 6.37
CA GLN A 126 12.89 -0.21 7.64
C GLN A 126 11.87 0.32 8.66
N GLU A 127 10.81 0.96 8.18
CA GLU A 127 9.75 1.54 8.98
C GLU A 127 8.61 0.50 9.18
N GLN A 128 8.85 -0.55 9.99
CA GLN A 128 7.89 -1.66 10.21
C GLN A 128 6.46 -1.23 10.62
N ALA A 129 6.29 0.00 11.10
CA ALA A 129 4.98 0.57 11.42
C ALA A 129 4.02 0.65 10.23
N PHE A 130 4.50 0.55 8.98
CA PHE A 130 3.63 0.53 7.79
C PHE A 130 2.80 -0.75 7.64
N PHE A 131 3.20 -1.84 8.30
CA PHE A 131 2.62 -3.17 8.09
C PHE A 131 2.12 -3.85 9.38
N GLN A 132 2.13 -3.13 10.50
CA GLN A 132 1.62 -3.62 11.80
C GLN A 132 0.18 -3.21 12.06
#